data_AF-A0A6I3N5Z7-F1
#
_entry.id   AF-A0A6I3N5Z7-F1
#
_cell.length_a   1.000
_cell.length_b   1.000
_cell.length_c   1.000
_cell.angle_alpha   90.00
_cell.angle_beta   90.00
_cell.angle_gamma   90.00
#
_symmetry.space_group_name_H-M   'P 1'
#
loop_
_entity.id
_entity.type
_entity.pdbx_description
1 polymer ?
#
loop_
_entity_poly.entity_id
_entity_poly.type
_entity_poly.pdbx_seq_one_letter_code
_entity_poly.pdbx_strand_id
1 'polypeptide(L)' 'MSIEGLTPEDKADIDALSHEEMCRMWRFGTRKSEWKDGTHPAGQYFTERLWNHFGGFTPEISKSIGW' A
#
# COMPACT_ATOMS: atom_id res chain seq x y z
N MET A 1 -14.58 5.81 2.86
CA MET A 1 -14.99 5.46 1.49
C MET A 1 -15.09 3.95 1.42
N SER A 2 -16.23 3.38 1.00
CA SER A 2 -16.35 1.93 0.80
C SER A 2 -15.91 1.64 -0.63
N ILE A 3 -14.77 0.97 -0.81
CA ILE A 3 -14.33 0.55 -2.14
C ILE A 3 -15.10 -0.73 -2.49
N GLU A 4 -15.98 -0.64 -3.47
CA GLU A 4 -16.78 -1.77 -3.95
C GLU A 4 -15.85 -2.88 -4.44
N GLY A 5 -16.07 -4.12 -3.99
CA GLY A 5 -15.21 -5.27 -4.32
C GLY A 5 -13.95 -5.41 -3.47
N LEU A 6 -13.68 -4.51 -2.51
CA LEU A 6 -12.61 -4.73 -1.52
C LEU A 6 -13.05 -5.79 -0.51
N THR A 7 -12.31 -6.89 -0.43
CA THR A 7 -12.59 -7.95 0.55
C THR A 7 -12.19 -7.50 1.96
N PRO A 8 -12.91 -7.96 3.02
CA PRO A 8 -12.52 -7.65 4.40
C PRO A 8 -11.11 -8.14 4.76
N GLU A 9 -10.67 -9.25 4.16
CA GLU A 9 -9.34 -9.83 4.37
C GLU A 9 -8.24 -8.94 3.76
N ASP A 10 -8.38 -8.55 2.49
CA ASP A 10 -7.40 -7.63 1.86
C ASP A 10 -7.35 -6.30 2.59
N LYS A 11 -8.50 -5.78 3.02
CA LYS A 11 -8.54 -4.56 3.83
C LYS A 11 -7.76 -4.73 5.14
N ALA A 12 -8.01 -5.81 5.88
CA ALA A 12 -7.34 -6.09 7.14
C ALA A 12 -5.83 -6.30 6.96
N ASP A 13 -5.42 -7.01 5.90
CA ASP A 13 -4.02 -7.21 5.58
C ASP A 13 -3.31 -5.88 5.25
N ILE A 14 -3.94 -5.01 4.45
CA ILE A 14 -3.41 -3.68 4.11
C ILE A 14 -3.38 -2.78 5.35
N ASP A 15 -4.41 -2.84 6.19
CA ASP A 15 -4.49 -2.07 7.43
C ASP A 15 -3.39 -2.43 8.44
N ALA A 16 -2.96 -3.69 8.45
CA ALA A 16 -1.91 -4.21 9.32
C ALA A 16 -0.50 -3.79 8.89
N LEU A 17 -0.31 -3.28 7.67
CA LEU A 17 1.00 -2.83 7.21
C LEU A 17 1.37 -1.48 7.84
N SER A 18 2.62 -1.39 8.26
CA SER A 18 3.26 -0.11 8.57
C SER A 18 3.54 0.70 7.30
N HIS A 19 3.76 2.01 7.47
CA HIS A 19 4.16 2.91 6.39
C HIS A 19 5.41 2.42 5.65
N GLU A 20 6.45 2.02 6.39
CA GLU A 20 7.69 1.52 5.82
C GLU A 20 7.47 0.23 5.01
N GLU A 21 6.66 -0.71 5.52
CA GLU A 21 6.32 -1.94 4.80
C GLU A 21 5.57 -1.64 3.51
N MET A 22 4.61 -0.72 3.52
CA MET A 22 3.89 -0.30 2.31
C MET A 22 4.85 0.34 1.29
N CYS A 23 5.74 1.23 1.72
CA CYS A 23 6.77 1.81 0.87
C CYS A 23 7.71 0.74 0.27
N ARG A 24 8.14 -0.22 1.08
CA ARG A 24 8.98 -1.34 0.64
C ARG A 24 8.27 -2.21 -0.39
N MET A 25 7.00 -2.54 -0.13
CA MET A 25 6.15 -3.31 -1.04
C MET A 25 5.92 -2.61 -2.37
N TRP A 26 5.64 -1.30 -2.35
CA TRP A 26 5.48 -0.50 -3.56
C TRP A 26 6.76 -0.49 -4.41
N ARG A 27 7.93 -0.32 -3.78
CA ARG A 27 9.21 -0.23 -4.50
C ARG A 27 9.71 -1.57 -5.04
N PHE A 28 9.68 -2.63 -4.23
CA PHE A 28 10.26 -3.94 -4.60
C PHE A 28 9.23 -4.93 -5.13
N GLY A 29 7.96 -4.59 -5.01
CA GLY A 29 6.90 -5.39 -5.57
C GLY A 29 6.69 -6.72 -4.85
N THR A 30 6.60 -6.73 -3.53
CA THR A 30 6.37 -7.96 -2.74
C THR A 30 4.87 -8.22 -2.48
N ARG A 31 4.51 -9.47 -2.13
CA ARG A 31 3.14 -10.01 -1.90
C ARG A 31 2.22 -10.13 -3.15
N LYS A 32 0.96 -9.70 -3.01
CA LYS A 32 -0.18 -9.88 -3.91
C LYS A 32 -0.02 -8.93 -5.11
N SER A 33 -0.11 -9.46 -6.33
CA SER A 33 0.00 -8.68 -7.56
C SER A 33 -1.11 -7.64 -7.69
N GLU A 34 -2.30 -7.98 -7.19
CA GLU A 34 -3.54 -7.20 -7.27
C GLU A 34 -3.44 -5.87 -6.50
N TRP A 35 -2.57 -5.78 -5.50
CA TRP A 35 -2.39 -4.55 -4.72
C TRP A 35 -1.58 -3.48 -5.44
N LYS A 36 -0.94 -3.84 -6.55
CA LYS A 36 -0.24 -2.91 -7.43
C LYS A 36 -1.09 -2.51 -8.63
N ASP A 37 -2.21 -3.20 -8.84
CA ASP A 37 -3.15 -2.88 -9.88
C ASP A 37 -4.09 -1.78 -9.38
N GLY A 38 -3.90 -0.56 -9.89
CA GLY A 38 -4.76 0.58 -9.56
C GLY A 38 -6.20 0.46 -10.07
N THR A 39 -6.53 -0.57 -10.84
CA THR A 39 -7.89 -0.89 -11.26
C THR A 39 -8.56 -1.90 -10.33
N HIS A 40 -7.78 -2.63 -9.52
CA HIS A 40 -8.30 -3.56 -8.55
C HIS A 40 -8.67 -2.83 -7.23
N PRO A 41 -9.81 -3.14 -6.58
CA PRO A 41 -10.24 -2.50 -5.34
C PRO A 41 -9.17 -2.48 -4.23
N ALA A 42 -8.44 -3.58 -4.06
CA ALA A 42 -7.35 -3.67 -3.10
C ALA A 42 -6.14 -2.78 -3.45
N GLY A 43 -5.79 -2.65 -4.74
CA GLY A 43 -4.71 -1.76 -5.17
C GLY A 43 -5.09 -0.29 -5.06
N GLN A 44 -6.35 0.05 -5.31
CA GLN A 44 -6.91 1.38 -5.02
C GLN A 44 -6.80 1.71 -3.53
N TYR A 45 -7.23 0.78 -2.65
CA TYR A 45 -7.13 0.98 -1.19
C TYR A 45 -5.69 1.13 -0.72
N PHE A 46 -4.79 0.26 -1.20
CA PHE A 46 -3.37 0.31 -0.88
C PHE A 46 -2.76 1.66 -1.28
N THR A 47 -3.07 2.12 -2.49
CA THR A 47 -2.58 3.40 -3.03
C THR A 47 -3.13 4.58 -2.23
N GLU A 48 -4.43 4.61 -1.96
CA GLU A 48 -5.06 5.65 -1.13
C GLU A 48 -4.41 5.74 0.25
N ARG A 49 -4.18 4.60 0.91
CA ARG A 49 -3.55 4.57 2.22
C ARG A 49 -2.07 5.02 2.15
N LEU A 50 -1.30 4.55 1.18
CA LEU A 50 0.10 4.94 1.06
C LEU A 50 0.26 6.45 0.78
N TRP A 51 -0.50 7.00 -0.17
CA TRP A 51 -0.30 8.37 -0.65
C TRP A 51 -1.14 9.40 0.10
N ASN A 52 -2.39 9.10 0.46
CA ASN A 52 -3.28 10.07 1.10
C ASN A 52 -3.24 9.99 2.63
N HIS A 53 -3.10 8.80 3.21
CA HIS A 53 -3.02 8.66 4.67
C HIS A 53 -1.58 8.86 5.18
N PHE A 54 -0.60 8.19 4.58
CA PHE A 54 0.80 8.30 5.01
C PHE A 54 1.61 9.41 4.32
N GLY A 55 1.11 9.96 3.20
CA GLY A 55 1.80 11.02 2.47
C GLY A 55 2.92 10.53 1.52
N GLY A 56 2.97 9.22 1.22
CA GLY A 56 3.98 8.64 0.33
C GLY A 56 5.34 8.44 0.99
N PHE A 57 6.40 8.39 0.21
CA PHE A 57 7.75 8.14 0.73
C PHE A 57 8.32 9.38 1.44
N THR A 58 8.75 9.24 2.69
CA THR A 58 9.57 10.27 3.35
C THR A 58 11.05 10.10 3.00
N PRO A 59 11.90 11.12 3.19
CA PRO A 59 13.35 10.98 3.03
C PRO A 59 13.95 9.90 3.93
N GLU A 60 13.44 9.74 5.15
CA GLU A 60 13.91 8.74 6.11
C GLU A 60 13.59 7.33 5.63
N ILE A 61 12.35 7.08 5.21
CA ILE A 61 11.93 5.78 4.67
C ILE A 61 12.67 5.48 3.37
N SER A 62 12.82 6.47 2.49
CA SER A 62 13.58 6.29 1.24
C SER A 62 15.00 5.81 1.52
N LYS A 63 15.69 6.44 2.47
CA LYS A 63 17.03 6.04 2.91
C LYS A 63 17.05 4.66 3.54
N SER A 64 16.08 4.32 4.40
CA SER A 64 16.04 3.02 5.08
C SER A 64 15.87 1.86 4.10
N ILE A 65 15.15 2.08 3.00
CA ILE A 65 14.90 1.08 1.96
C ILE A 65 15.84 1.19 0.74
N GLY A 66 16.89 2.01 0.82
CA GLY A 66 17.98 2.05 -0.17
C GLY A 66 17.88 3.13 -1.26
N TRP A 67 17.48 4.35 -0.92
CA TRP A 67 17.50 5.54 -1.78
C TRP A 67 18.04 6.80 -1.07
#